data_AF-A0A811PK96-F1
#
_entry.id   AF-A0A811PK96-F1
#
_cell.length_a   1.000
_cell.length_b   1.000
_cell.length_c   1.000
_cell.angle_alpha   90.00
_cell.angle_beta   90.00
_cell.angle_gamma   90.00
#
_symmetry.space_group_name_H-M   'P 1'
#
loop_
_entity.id
_entity.type
_entity.pdbx_description
1 polymer ?
#
loop_
_entity_poly.entity_id
_entity_poly.type
_entity_poly.pdbx_seq_one_letter_code
_entity_poly.pdbx_strand_id
1 'polypeptide(L)'
;MEKLSLTPENYGTVRRYFIQTLDDHMLSPDAQEKLVRENPPDGIFKIKGGDHCPFFSKPQSLNKILLEIAQIQAPSALLPGKASAEETAAATEAVAAKS
;
A
#
# COMPACT_ATOMS: atom_id res chain seq x y z
N MET A 1 -14.54 -22.16 22.63
CA MET A 1 -13.54 -21.47 21.78
C MET A 1 -12.65 -20.69 22.72
N GLU A 2 -11.33 -20.91 22.71
CA GLU A 2 -10.42 -20.09 23.52
C GLU A 2 -10.44 -18.64 23.03
N LYS A 3 -10.35 -17.69 23.96
CA LYS A 3 -10.33 -16.27 23.64
C LYS A 3 -8.93 -15.89 23.20
N LEU A 4 -8.81 -15.38 21.98
CA LEU A 4 -7.55 -14.83 21.47
C LEU A 4 -7.08 -13.68 22.37
N SER A 5 -5.84 -13.75 22.85
CA SER A 5 -5.19 -12.68 23.61
C SER A 5 -4.01 -12.13 22.82
N LEU A 6 -3.97 -10.80 22.66
CA LEU A 6 -2.86 -10.09 22.03
C LEU A 6 -1.92 -9.61 23.13
N THR A 7 -0.62 -9.84 22.97
CA THR A 7 0.39 -9.44 23.96
C THR A 7 1.28 -8.32 23.42
N PRO A 8 1.70 -7.36 24.27
CA PRO A 8 2.65 -6.33 23.88
C PRO A 8 3.99 -6.91 23.37
N GLU A 9 4.46 -8.00 23.96
CA GLU A 9 5.79 -8.57 23.70
C GLU A 9 5.87 -9.28 22.33
N ASN A 10 4.73 -9.75 21.80
CA ASN A 10 4.64 -10.38 20.49
C ASN A 10 3.90 -9.47 19.50
N TYR A 11 2.58 -9.36 19.65
CA TYR A 11 1.75 -8.61 18.73
C TYR A 11 2.11 -7.11 18.71
N GLY A 12 2.45 -6.54 19.87
CA GLY A 12 2.80 -5.13 20.00
C GLY A 12 4.17 -4.74 19.45
N THR A 13 5.06 -5.69 19.13
CA THR A 13 6.40 -5.39 18.61
C THR A 13 6.47 -5.30 17.09
N VAL A 14 5.45 -5.81 16.40
CA VAL A 14 5.38 -5.78 14.93
C VAL A 14 4.74 -4.47 14.47
N ARG A 15 5.38 -3.78 13.52
CA ARG A 15 4.77 -2.64 12.83
C ARG A 15 3.59 -3.10 11.99
N ARG A 16 2.43 -2.48 12.19
CA ARG A 16 1.17 -2.82 11.55
C ARG A 16 0.70 -1.66 10.68
N TYR A 17 0.21 -1.99 9.50
CA TYR A 17 -0.41 -1.03 8.59
C TYR A 17 -1.77 -1.56 8.18
N PHE A 18 -2.77 -0.69 8.13
CA PHE A 18 -4.11 -1.05 7.69
C PHE A 18 -4.41 -0.39 6.35
N ILE A 19 -4.84 -1.16 5.35
CA ILE A 19 -5.23 -0.65 4.04
C ILE A 19 -6.75 -0.69 3.95
N GLN A 20 -7.38 0.48 4.00
CA GLN A 20 -8.84 0.61 3.88
C GLN A 20 -9.26 0.58 2.41
N THR A 21 -10.33 -0.16 2.13
CA THR A 21 -11.00 -0.21 0.83
C THR A 21 -12.37 0.43 0.98
N LEU A 22 -12.60 1.54 0.27
CA LEU A 22 -13.76 2.40 0.56
C LEU A 22 -15.07 1.93 -0.08
N ASP A 23 -14.99 0.99 -1.02
CA ASP A 23 -16.14 0.43 -1.72
C ASP A 23 -16.34 -1.05 -1.29
N ASP A 24 -15.84 -1.41 -0.10
CA ASP A 24 -16.03 -2.72 0.50
C ASP A 24 -17.45 -2.87 1.04
N HIS A 25 -18.21 -3.79 0.44
CA HIS A 25 -19.57 -4.13 0.84
C HIS A 25 -19.65 -5.25 1.90
N MET A 26 -18.55 -5.97 2.15
CA MET A 26 -18.49 -7.00 3.19
C MET A 26 -18.06 -6.42 4.54
N LEU A 27 -17.16 -5.43 4.51
CA LEU A 27 -16.72 -4.69 5.69
C LEU A 27 -16.85 -3.18 5.45
N SER A 28 -17.93 -2.59 5.95
CA SER A 28 -18.23 -1.17 5.73
C SER A 28 -17.12 -0.24 6.22
N PRO A 29 -17.00 0.98 5.67
CA PRO A 29 -16.02 1.97 6.13
C PRO A 29 -16.08 2.21 7.65
N ASP A 30 -17.28 2.34 8.22
CA ASP A 30 -17.45 2.54 9.67
C ASP A 30 -16.95 1.34 10.49
N ALA A 31 -17.16 0.12 9.99
CA ALA A 31 -16.64 -1.09 10.64
C ALA A 31 -15.11 -1.15 10.57
N GLN A 32 -14.51 -0.77 9.43
CA GLN A 32 -13.06 -0.64 9.30
C GLN A 32 -12.50 0.41 10.27
N GLU A 33 -13.15 1.57 10.37
CA GLU A 33 -12.74 2.63 11.31
C GLU A 33 -12.82 2.18 12.77
N LYS A 34 -13.87 1.42 13.14
CA LYS A 34 -13.98 0.82 14.47
C LYS A 34 -12.81 -0.13 14.76
N LEU A 35 -12.43 -0.98 13.81
CA LEU A 35 -11.28 -1.90 13.98
C LEU A 35 -9.97 -1.14 14.20
N VAL A 36 -9.73 -0.09 13.41
CA VAL A 36 -8.55 0.76 13.57
C VAL A 36 -8.56 1.45 14.94
N ARG A 37 -9.72 1.94 15.40
CA ARG A 37 -9.81 2.61 16.72
C ARG A 37 -9.56 1.65 17.88
N GLU A 38 -10.12 0.45 17.81
CA GLU A 38 -10.00 -0.57 18.85
C GLU A 38 -8.61 -1.20 18.89
N ASN A 39 -7.90 -1.19 17.76
CA ASN A 39 -6.57 -1.76 17.64
C ASN A 39 -5.67 -0.93 16.70
N PRO A 40 -5.14 0.22 17.18
CA PRO A 40 -4.47 1.21 16.34
C PRO A 40 -3.23 0.65 15.63
N PRO A 41 -3.11 0.75 14.30
CA PRO A 41 -1.90 0.43 13.54
C PRO A 41 -0.91 1.62 13.55
N ASP A 42 0.32 1.38 13.09
CA ASP A 42 1.35 2.41 12.90
C ASP A 42 1.07 3.31 11.69
N GLY A 43 0.24 2.86 10.75
CA GLY A 43 -0.19 3.66 9.61
C GLY A 43 -1.43 3.13 8.91
N ILE A 44 -2.11 4.02 8.19
CA ILE A 44 -3.35 3.72 7.48
C ILE A 44 -3.24 4.24 6.05
N PHE A 45 -3.57 3.38 5.09
CA PHE A 45 -3.68 3.74 3.68
C PHE A 45 -5.13 3.56 3.22
N LYS A 46 -5.53 4.27 2.16
CA LYS A 46 -6.88 4.17 1.62
C LYS A 46 -6.86 3.94 0.11
N ILE A 47 -7.67 3.01 -0.35
CA ILE A 47 -7.91 2.71 -1.77
C ILE A 47 -9.35 3.11 -2.09
N LYS A 48 -9.52 4.17 -2.87
CA LYS A 48 -10.82 4.60 -3.41
C LYS A 48 -11.26 3.66 -4.52
N GLY A 49 -12.53 3.25 -4.55
CA GLY A 49 -13.04 2.34 -5.57
C GLY A 49 -12.57 0.89 -5.43
N GLY A 50 -11.89 0.55 -4.33
CA GLY A 50 -11.48 -0.82 -4.04
C GLY A 50 -12.56 -1.54 -3.27
N ASP A 51 -12.90 -2.75 -3.71
CA ASP A 51 -13.81 -3.67 -3.00
C ASP A 51 -13.07 -4.46 -1.91
N HIS A 52 -13.72 -5.50 -1.36
CA HIS A 52 -13.13 -6.38 -0.35
C HIS A 52 -11.82 -7.06 -0.80
N CYS A 53 -11.63 -7.22 -2.10
CA CYS A 53 -10.49 -7.89 -2.71
C CYS A 53 -9.66 -6.89 -3.54
N PRO A 54 -8.90 -5.97 -2.92
CA PRO A 54 -8.15 -4.94 -3.63
C PRO A 54 -7.09 -5.49 -4.59
N PHE A 55 -6.67 -6.75 -4.41
CA PHE A 55 -5.79 -7.46 -5.34
C PHE A 55 -6.48 -7.83 -6.67
N PHE A 56 -7.82 -7.84 -6.73
CA PHE A 56 -8.59 -7.97 -7.96
C PHE A 56 -9.10 -6.61 -8.45
N SER A 57 -9.74 -5.82 -7.60
CA SER A 57 -10.38 -4.57 -8.01
C SER A 57 -9.41 -3.41 -8.25
N LYS A 58 -8.31 -3.33 -7.48
CA LYS A 58 -7.34 -2.23 -7.53
C LYS A 58 -5.87 -2.71 -7.40
N PRO A 59 -5.42 -3.71 -8.19
CA PRO A 59 -4.11 -4.36 -8.00
C PRO A 59 -2.93 -3.39 -8.03
N GLN A 60 -2.95 -2.38 -8.92
CA GLN A 60 -1.86 -1.41 -9.04
C GLN A 60 -1.81 -0.46 -7.84
N SER A 61 -2.98 -0.04 -7.31
CA SER A 61 -3.03 0.82 -6.12
C SER A 61 -2.54 0.06 -4.90
N LEU A 62 -2.95 -1.20 -4.75
CA LEU A 62 -2.46 -2.07 -3.69
C LEU A 62 -0.95 -2.29 -3.79
N ASN A 63 -0.44 -2.63 -4.97
CA ASN A 63 1.00 -2.82 -5.19
C ASN A 63 1.81 -1.57 -4.83
N LYS A 64 1.36 -0.40 -5.25
CA LYS A 64 2.01 0.88 -4.92
C LYS A 64 2.11 1.08 -3.40
N ILE A 65 1.00 0.86 -2.68
CA ILE A 65 0.97 1.00 -1.22
C ILE A 65 1.92 -0.01 -0.55
N LEU A 66 1.95 -1.26 -1.01
CA LEU A 66 2.84 -2.28 -0.46
C LEU A 66 4.33 -1.92 -0.68
N LEU A 67 4.67 -1.38 -1.85
CA LEU A 67 6.03 -0.90 -2.13
C LEU A 67 6.38 0.32 -1.25
N GLU A 68 5.44 1.22 -1.02
CA GLU A 68 5.62 2.36 -0.11
C GLU A 68 5.86 1.88 1.33
N ILE A 69 5.08 0.92 1.83
CA ILE A 69 5.29 0.32 3.15
C ILE A 69 6.66 -0.36 3.24
N ALA A 70 7.06 -1.12 2.21
CA ALA A 70 8.37 -1.75 2.16
C ALA A 70 9.50 -0.71 2.24
N GLN A 71 9.33 0.46 1.62
CA GLN A 71 10.29 1.57 1.69
C GLN A 71 10.38 2.21 3.08
N ILE A 72 9.28 2.26 3.85
CA ILE A 72 9.31 2.71 5.26
C ILE A 72 10.15 1.75 6.12
N GLN A 73 10.24 0.48 5.71
CA GLN A 73 10.96 -0.55 6.46
C GLN A 73 12.39 -0.78 5.98
N ALA A 74 12.72 -0.45 4.73
CA ALA A 74 14.03 -0.70 4.18
C ALA A 74 15.09 0.25 4.76
N PRO A 75 16.24 -0.26 5.21
CA PRO A 75 17.47 0.52 5.17
C PRO A 75 17.68 1.00 3.73
N SER A 76 18.10 2.25 3.54
CA SER A 76 18.21 2.94 2.25
C SER A 76 18.97 2.21 1.12
N ALA A 77 19.60 1.05 1.38
CA ALA A 77 20.45 0.31 0.47
C ALA A 77 19.77 -0.87 -0.28
N LEU A 78 18.54 -1.27 0.06
CA LEU A 78 17.97 -2.55 -0.42
C LEU A 78 17.04 -2.47 -1.65
N LEU A 79 16.86 -1.31 -2.27
CA LEU A 79 15.92 -1.17 -3.39
C LEU A 79 16.62 -0.70 -4.68
N PRO A 80 16.40 -1.38 -5.82
CA PRO A 80 16.93 -0.95 -7.11
C PRO A 80 16.37 0.44 -7.45
N GLY A 81 17.28 1.30 -7.93
CA GLY A 81 17.17 2.75 -7.93
C GLY A 81 15.84 3.33 -8.38
N LYS A 82 15.47 4.44 -7.75
CA LYS A 82 14.61 5.43 -8.39
C LYS A 82 15.22 5.71 -9.76
N ALA A 83 14.56 5.30 -10.84
CA ALA A 83 14.85 5.86 -12.14
C ALA A 83 14.72 7.38 -11.97
N SER A 84 15.85 8.08 -12.08
CA SER A 84 15.85 9.53 -12.14
C SER A 84 14.94 9.94 -13.29
N ALA A 85 14.11 10.95 -13.07
CA ALA A 85 13.15 11.47 -14.02
C ALA A 85 13.82 12.25 -15.17
N GLU A 86 14.92 11.73 -15.73
CA GLU A 86 15.74 12.44 -16.73
C GLU A 86 15.97 11.64 -18.02
N GLU A 87 15.35 10.46 -18.18
CA GLU A 87 15.46 9.64 -19.40
C GLU A 87 14.12 9.47 -20.13
N THR A 88 13.35 10.56 -20.25
CA THR A 88 12.24 10.65 -21.21
C THR A 88 12.24 12.03 -21.88
N ALA A 89 13.34 12.38 -22.53
CA ALA A 89 13.40 13.52 -23.45
C ALA A 89 14.14 13.22 -24.77
N ALA A 90 14.78 12.06 -24.92
CA ALA A 90 15.60 11.75 -26.10
C ALA A 90 14.90 10.89 -27.19
N ALA A 91 13.59 10.65 -27.10
CA ALA A 91 12.86 9.79 -28.05
C ALA A 91 11.89 10.53 -28.99
N THR A 92 12.02 11.86 -29.14
CA THR A 92 11.19 12.64 -30.09
C THR A 92 12.00 13.37 -31.17
N GLU A 93 13.24 12.94 -31.42
CA GLU A 93 14.10 13.55 -32.45
C GLU A 93 14.79 12.50 -33.33
N ALA A 94 14.00 11.59 -33.95
CA ALA A 94 14.55 10.63 -34.93
C ALA A 94 13.58 10.22 -36.05
N VAL A 95 12.48 10.96 -36.28
CA VAL A 95 11.52 10.67 -37.39
C VAL A 95 11.45 11.82 -38.42
N ALA A 96 12.37 12.78 -38.36
CA ALA A 96 12.47 13.87 -39.33
C ALA A 96 13.79 13.81 -40.14
N ALA A 97 14.11 12.64 -40.72
CA ALA A 97 15.16 12.54 -41.75
C ALA A 97 15.01 11.24 -42.57
N LYS A 98 13.96 11.18 -43.39
CA LYS A 98 13.93 10.37 -44.61
C LYS A 98 12.85 10.94 -45.54
N SER A 99 13.21 12.04 -46.19
CA SER A 99 12.78 12.32 -47.56
C SER A 99 13.79 11.71 -48.52
#